data_AF-A0A0V0QPA8-F1
#
_entry.id   AF-A0A0V0QPA8-F1
#
_cell.length_a   1.000
_cell.length_b   1.000
_cell.length_c   1.000
_cell.angle_alpha   90.00
_cell.angle_beta   90.00
_cell.angle_gamma   90.00
#
_symmetry.space_group_name_H-M   'P 1'
#
loop_
_entity.id
_entity.type
_entity.pdbx_description
1 polymer ?
#
loop_
_entity_poly.entity_id
_entity_poly.type
_entity_poly.pdbx_seq_one_letter_code
_entity_poly.pdbx_strand_id
1 'polypeptide(L)'
;MEQEQKMENCSNCGILLAENKIDLHEAYCIRNCIKCDLCGQFFSKDVMETHIEEDHQNGNQINDQQNIQKIEHQQNQVQLNNKQNEQQEESKVNIQQQQQQNQFQR
;
A
#
# COMPACT_ATOMS: atom_id res chain seq x y z
N MET A 1 18.55 36.32 -40.08
CA MET A 1 19.09 35.00 -39.70
C MET A 1 18.13 34.43 -38.70
N GLU A 2 17.32 33.46 -39.11
CA GLU A 2 16.47 32.69 -38.18
C GLU A 2 17.42 31.78 -37.39
N GLN A 3 17.47 31.95 -36.07
CA GLN A 3 18.26 31.06 -35.22
C GLN A 3 17.48 29.75 -35.09
N GLU A 4 17.98 28.68 -35.72
CA GLU A 4 17.50 27.33 -35.46
C GLU A 4 17.82 26.98 -34.00
N GLN A 5 16.79 26.88 -33.17
CA GLN A 5 16.95 26.43 -31.79
C GLN A 5 17.16 24.91 -31.81
N LYS A 6 18.41 24.49 -31.58
CA LYS A 6 18.75 23.08 -31.41
C LYS A 6 17.95 22.52 -30.23
N MET A 7 17.31 21.38 -30.44
CA MET A 7 16.55 20.67 -29.40
C MET A 7 17.29 19.42 -28.96
N GLU A 8 17.24 19.12 -27.68
CA GLU A 8 17.86 17.96 -27.05
C GLU A 8 16.94 17.34 -26.01
N ASN A 9 17.08 16.02 -25.79
CA ASN A 9 16.29 15.29 -24.80
C ASN A 9 16.98 15.34 -23.44
N CYS A 10 16.22 15.68 -22.39
CA CYS A 10 16.68 15.56 -21.02
C CYS A 10 17.02 14.10 -20.68
N SER A 11 18.20 13.86 -20.12
CA SER A 11 18.65 12.51 -19.76
C SER A 11 17.86 11.88 -18.60
N ASN A 12 17.17 12.71 -17.81
CA ASN A 12 16.45 12.28 -16.60
C ASN A 12 14.98 11.93 -16.87
N CYS A 13 14.27 12.75 -17.65
CA CYS A 13 12.84 12.57 -17.93
C CYS A 13 12.52 12.31 -19.40
N GLY A 14 13.50 12.41 -20.30
CA GLY A 14 13.34 12.18 -21.74
C GLY A 14 12.66 13.30 -22.52
N ILE A 15 12.21 14.38 -21.87
CA ILE A 15 11.49 15.46 -22.55
C ILE A 15 12.40 16.24 -23.50
N LEU A 16 11.87 16.59 -24.67
CA LEU A 16 12.59 17.37 -25.69
C LEU A 16 12.52 18.87 -25.37
N LEU A 17 13.66 19.50 -25.19
CA LEU A 17 13.80 20.91 -24.80
C LEU A 17 14.80 21.61 -25.71
N ALA A 18 14.79 22.94 -25.73
CA ALA A 18 15.85 23.70 -26.37
C ALA A 18 17.18 23.47 -25.63
N GLU A 19 18.28 23.28 -26.37
CA GLU A 19 19.62 23.01 -25.85
C GLU A 19 20.04 24.07 -24.81
N ASN A 20 19.74 25.34 -25.04
CA ASN A 20 20.06 26.42 -24.08
C ASN A 20 19.28 26.34 -22.74
N LYS A 21 18.26 25.50 -22.64
CA LYS A 21 17.46 25.28 -21.43
C LYS A 21 17.71 23.91 -20.82
N ILE A 22 18.49 23.04 -21.46
CA ILE A 22 18.65 21.65 -21.02
C ILE A 22 19.39 21.56 -19.69
N ASP A 23 20.51 22.28 -19.53
CA ASP A 23 21.31 22.26 -18.30
C ASP A 23 20.49 22.69 -17.06
N LEU A 24 19.71 23.78 -17.22
CA LEU A 24 18.85 24.28 -16.16
C LEU A 24 17.73 23.28 -15.84
N HIS A 25 17.13 22.69 -16.88
CA HIS A 25 16.09 21.69 -16.70
C HIS A 25 16.65 20.44 -16.01
N GLU A 26 17.79 19.88 -16.43
CA GLU A 26 18.36 18.67 -15.85
C GLU A 26 18.70 18.85 -14.37
N ALA A 27 19.30 19.99 -13.98
CA ALA A 27 19.62 20.32 -12.59
C ALA A 27 18.36 20.43 -11.68
N TYR A 28 17.23 20.83 -12.25
CA TYR A 28 15.94 20.82 -11.56
C TYR A 28 15.27 19.45 -11.59
N CYS A 29 15.26 18.80 -12.75
CA CYS A 29 14.57 17.56 -13.07
C CYS A 29 15.05 16.42 -12.16
N ILE A 30 16.36 16.27 -11.98
CA ILE A 30 16.92 15.20 -11.13
C ILE A 30 16.41 15.24 -9.68
N ARG A 31 16.04 16.42 -9.17
CA ARG A 31 15.57 16.60 -7.79
C ARG A 31 14.05 16.62 -7.66
N ASN A 32 13.34 17.07 -8.70
CA ASN A 32 11.93 17.45 -8.60
C ASN A 32 11.02 16.66 -9.53
N CYS A 33 11.54 15.98 -10.56
CA CYS A 33 10.75 15.08 -11.39
C CYS A 33 10.81 13.66 -10.83
N ILE A 34 9.64 13.03 -10.74
CA ILE A 34 9.47 11.64 -10.34
C ILE A 34 8.76 10.91 -11.48
N LYS A 35 9.15 9.65 -11.71
CA LYS A 35 8.47 8.76 -12.64
C LYS A 35 7.21 8.19 -11.97
N CYS A 36 6.07 8.28 -12.63
CA CYS A 36 4.84 7.60 -12.21
C CYS A 36 4.99 6.10 -12.41
N ASP A 37 4.70 5.31 -11.39
CA ASP A 37 4.81 3.84 -11.45
C ASP A 37 3.68 3.18 -12.26
N LEU A 38 2.56 3.90 -12.47
CA LEU A 38 1.40 3.38 -13.18
C LEU A 38 1.51 3.54 -14.70
N CYS A 39 1.99 4.70 -15.17
CA CYS A 39 2.09 5.01 -16.60
C CYS A 39 3.54 5.19 -17.11
N GLY A 40 4.52 5.29 -16.21
CA GLY A 40 5.93 5.44 -16.56
C GLY A 40 6.33 6.84 -17.03
N GLN A 41 5.42 7.82 -17.02
CA GLN A 41 5.70 9.21 -17.38
C GLN A 41 6.32 9.98 -16.21
N PHE A 42 7.02 11.08 -16.50
CA PHE A 42 7.71 11.90 -15.49
C PHE A 42 6.92 13.17 -15.20
N PHE A 43 6.68 13.43 -13.92
CA PHE A 43 5.96 14.62 -13.43
C PHE A 43 6.72 15.28 -12.29
N SER A 44 6.47 16.56 -12.06
CA SER A 44 6.97 17.24 -10.86
C SER A 44 6.33 16.66 -9.60
N LYS A 45 7.07 16.63 -8.49
CA LYS A 45 6.58 16.19 -7.17
C LYS A 45 5.23 16.82 -6.81
N ASP A 46 5.08 18.12 -7.01
CA ASP A 46 3.88 18.88 -6.65
C ASP A 46 2.64 18.52 -7.48
N VAL A 47 2.85 17.91 -8.66
CA VAL A 47 1.76 17.58 -9.61
C VAL A 47 1.49 16.07 -9.64
N MET A 48 2.37 15.25 -9.04
CA MET A 48 2.22 13.79 -9.04
C MET A 48 0.90 13.37 -8.38
N GLU A 49 0.54 13.97 -7.25
CA GLU A 49 -0.72 13.65 -6.55
C GLU A 49 -1.94 13.92 -7.43
N THR A 50 -2.02 15.11 -8.02
CA THR A 50 -3.10 15.46 -8.96
C THR A 50 -3.11 14.55 -10.19
N HIS A 51 -1.95 14.20 -10.75
CA HIS A 51 -1.86 13.25 -11.86
C HIS A 51 -2.41 11.87 -11.49
N ILE A 52 -2.04 11.33 -10.32
CA ILE A 52 -2.60 10.06 -9.85
C ILE A 52 -4.12 10.17 -9.68
N GLU A 53 -4.60 11.30 -9.18
CA GLU A 53 -6.03 11.54 -9.01
C GLU A 53 -6.77 11.61 -10.35
N GLU A 54 -6.32 12.44 -11.28
CA GLU A 54 -7.04 12.69 -12.54
C GLU A 54 -6.90 11.54 -13.54
N ASP A 55 -5.70 10.96 -13.66
CA ASP A 55 -5.39 9.96 -14.70
C ASP A 55 -5.46 8.52 -14.19
N HIS A 56 -5.38 8.30 -12.87
CA HIS A 56 -5.22 6.98 -12.27
C HIS A 56 -6.16 6.66 -11.09
N GLN A 57 -7.15 7.52 -10.77
CA GLN A 57 -8.12 7.28 -9.69
C GLN A 57 -8.83 5.91 -9.80
N ASN A 58 -9.00 5.40 -11.03
CA ASN A 58 -9.63 4.10 -11.25
C ASN A 58 -8.73 2.89 -10.88
N GLY A 59 -7.43 3.09 -10.69
CA GLY A 59 -6.45 2.04 -10.37
C GLY A 59 -6.03 1.97 -8.89
N ASN A 60 -6.29 3.02 -8.10
CA ASN A 60 -5.79 3.13 -6.73
C ASN A 60 -6.56 2.30 -5.69
N GLN A 61 -7.65 1.62 -6.07
CA GLN A 61 -8.45 0.81 -5.15
C GLN A 61 -7.81 -0.54 -4.79
N ILE A 62 -6.73 -0.96 -5.48
CA ILE A 62 -6.20 -2.33 -5.34
C ILE A 62 -5.35 -2.49 -4.06
N ASN A 63 -4.71 -1.42 -3.57
CA ASN A 63 -3.79 -1.51 -2.44
C ASN A 63 -4.49 -1.52 -1.07
N ASP A 64 -5.70 -0.96 -0.98
CA ASP A 64 -6.47 -0.96 0.27
C ASP A 64 -7.24 -2.27 0.50
N GLN A 65 -7.73 -2.92 -0.56
CA GLN A 65 -8.47 -4.18 -0.44
C GLN A 65 -7.62 -5.33 0.12
N GLN A 66 -6.33 -5.39 -0.24
CA GLN A 66 -5.43 -6.43 0.27
C GLN A 66 -5.09 -6.25 1.76
N ASN A 67 -5.14 -5.01 2.28
CA ASN A 67 -4.95 -4.75 3.71
C ASN A 67 -6.23 -5.04 4.51
N ILE A 68 -7.42 -4.74 3.98
CA ILE A 68 -8.69 -5.05 4.66
C ILE A 68 -8.87 -6.56 4.83
N GLN A 69 -8.64 -7.35 3.79
CA GLN A 69 -8.77 -8.82 3.87
C GLN A 69 -7.80 -9.45 4.88
N LYS A 70 -6.58 -8.89 5.03
CA LYS A 70 -5.61 -9.36 6.02
C LYS A 70 -6.03 -9.02 7.45
N ILE A 71 -6.57 -7.82 7.68
CA ILE A 71 -7.06 -7.40 9.01
C ILE A 71 -8.26 -8.25 9.42
N GLU A 72 -9.23 -8.46 8.52
CA GLU A 72 -10.42 -9.27 8.80
C GLU A 72 -10.07 -10.75 9.07
N HIS A 73 -9.12 -11.30 8.31
CA HIS A 73 -8.67 -12.68 8.54
C HIS A 73 -7.97 -12.85 9.91
N GLN A 74 -7.19 -11.85 10.33
CA GLN A 74 -6.52 -11.87 11.64
C GLN A 74 -7.52 -11.73 12.79
N GLN A 75 -8.55 -10.89 12.65
CA GLN A 75 -9.60 -10.71 13.65
C GLN A 75 -10.47 -11.96 13.81
N ASN A 76 -10.81 -12.64 12.71
CA ASN A 76 -11.60 -13.88 12.73
C ASN A 76 -10.86 -15.05 13.41
N GLN A 77 -9.53 -15.16 13.26
CA GLN A 77 -8.74 -16.19 13.95
C GLN A 77 -8.71 -16.01 15.47
N VAL A 78 -8.62 -14.76 15.96
CA VAL A 78 -8.60 -14.48 17.41
C VAL A 78 -9.93 -14.87 18.07
N GLN A 79 -11.07 -14.59 17.42
CA GLN A 79 -12.39 -14.93 17.97
C GLN A 79 -12.62 -16.44 18.07
N LEU A 80 -12.16 -17.22 17.07
CA LEU A 80 -12.28 -18.68 17.08
C LEU A 80 -11.44 -19.32 18.19
N ASN A 81 -10.22 -18.83 18.41
CA ASN A 81 -9.34 -19.34 19.47
C ASN A 81 -9.89 -19.06 20.87
N ASN A 82 -10.49 -17.89 21.10
CA ASN A 82 -11.10 -17.56 22.39
C ASN A 82 -12.29 -18.47 22.71
N LYS A 83 -13.17 -18.72 21.72
CA LYS A 83 -14.35 -19.58 21.90
C LYS A 83 -13.97 -21.05 22.18
N GLN A 84 -12.88 -21.54 21.59
CA GLN A 84 -12.37 -22.89 21.86
C GLN A 84 -11.78 -23.00 23.27
N ASN A 85 -11.09 -21.97 23.75
CA ASN A 85 -10.56 -21.96 25.12
C ASN A 85 -11.68 -21.96 26.17
N GLU A 86 -12.74 -21.15 25.98
CA GLU A 86 -13.89 -21.11 26.89
C GLU A 86 -14.57 -22.48 27.01
N GLN A 87 -14.80 -23.17 25.89
CA GLN A 87 -15.42 -24.50 25.88
C GLN A 87 -14.56 -25.58 26.54
N GLN A 88 -13.22 -25.47 26.45
CA GLN A 88 -12.31 -26.39 27.11
C GLN A 88 -12.27 -26.17 28.63
N GLU A 89 -12.31 -24.91 29.08
CA GLU A 89 -12.35 -24.59 30.51
C GLU A 89 -13.67 -25.04 31.14
N GLU A 90 -14.81 -24.81 30.49
CA GLU A 90 -16.12 -25.31 30.96
C GLU A 90 -16.16 -26.84 31.07
N SER A 91 -15.56 -27.53 30.09
CA SER A 91 -15.47 -28.99 30.09
C SER A 91 -14.61 -29.52 31.26
N LYS A 92 -13.49 -28.86 31.57
CA LYS A 92 -12.63 -29.23 32.70
C LYS A 92 -13.34 -29.04 34.04
N VAL A 93 -14.05 -27.92 34.20
CA VAL A 93 -14.81 -27.63 35.43
C VAL A 93 -15.91 -28.67 35.66
N ASN A 94 -16.63 -29.05 34.59
CA ASN A 94 -17.70 -30.04 34.67
C ASN A 94 -17.17 -31.44 35.04
N ILE A 95 -16.07 -31.87 34.41
CA ILE A 95 -15.41 -33.14 34.73
C ILE A 95 -14.93 -33.16 36.19
N GLN A 96 -14.32 -32.07 36.67
CA GLN A 96 -13.82 -32.00 38.04
C GLN A 96 -14.96 -32.02 39.06
N GLN A 97 -16.09 -31.35 38.77
CA GLN A 97 -17.27 -31.37 39.62
C GLN A 97 -17.91 -32.77 39.69
N GLN A 98 -17.97 -33.49 38.57
CA GLN A 98 -18.49 -34.86 38.52
C GLN A 98 -17.60 -35.85 39.28
N GLN A 99 -16.27 -35.69 39.20
CA GLN A 99 -15.32 -36.50 39.98
C GLN A 99 -15.48 -36.29 41.50
N GLN A 100 -15.71 -35.05 41.94
CA GLN A 100 -15.96 -34.75 43.36
C GLN A 100 -17.27 -35.37 43.83
N GLN A 101 -18.36 -35.27 43.06
CA GLN A 101 -19.66 -35.87 43.42
C GLN A 101 -19.58 -37.40 43.55
N ASN A 102 -18.82 -38.06 42.69
CA ASN A 102 -18.61 -39.51 42.75
C ASN A 102 -17.76 -39.98 43.94
N GLN A 103 -16.99 -39.08 44.58
CA GLN A 103 -16.21 -39.41 45.80
C GLN A 103 -17.07 -39.37 47.07
N PHE A 104 -18.17 -38.62 47.09
CA PHE A 104 -19.08 -38.54 48.26
C PHE A 104 -20.17 -39.62 48.29
N GLN A 105 -20.25 -40.48 47.26
CA GLN A 105 -21.23 -41.58 47.15
C GLN A 105 -20.62 -42.97 47.47
N ARG A 106 -19.40 -43.03 48.00
CA ARG A 106 -18.76 -44.24 48.54
C ARG A 106 -18.60 -44.11 50.04
#